data_AF-A0A7J3T9M3-F1
#
_entry.id   AF-A0A7J3T9M3-F1
#
_cell.length_a   1.000
_cell.length_b   1.000
_cell.length_c   1.000
_cell.angle_alpha   90.00
_cell.angle_beta   90.00
_cell.angle_gamma   90.00
#
_symmetry.space_group_name_H-M   'P 1'
#
loop_
_entity.id
_entity.type
_entity.pdbx_description
1 polymer ?
#
loop_
_entity_poly.entity_id
_entity_poly.type
_entity_poly.pdbx_seq_one_letter_code
_entity_poly.pdbx_strand_id
1 'polypeptide(L)' 'MERFYGTLQSKLHHFDSVASFIQWYNSVRYHMSLEFNGFYETPDEAFQRKLPPEQLLGSALEVFHNS' A
#
# COMPACT_ATOMS: atom_id res chain seq x y z
N MET A 1 -13.23 -2.55 -2.65
CA MET A 1 -13.77 -1.40 -1.90
C MET A 1 -14.46 -1.81 -0.59
N GLU A 2 -15.46 -2.69 -0.59
CA GLU A 2 -16.23 -3.02 0.62
C GLU A 2 -15.39 -3.52 1.82
N ARG A 3 -14.38 -4.38 1.58
CA ARG A 3 -13.48 -4.88 2.65
C ARG A 3 -12.63 -3.78 3.29
N PHE A 4 -12.25 -2.76 2.53
CA PHE A 4 -11.49 -1.62 3.05
C PHE A 4 -12.38 -0.81 4.00
N TYR A 5 -13.57 -0.40 3.56
CA TYR A 5 -14.49 0.39 4.38
C TYR A 5 -14.94 -0.34 5.66
N GLY A 6 -15.19 -1.65 5.58
CA GLY A 6 -15.48 -2.45 6.78
C GLY A 6 -14.30 -2.53 7.75
N THR A 7 -13.07 -2.64 7.23
CA THR A 7 -11.86 -2.61 8.07
C THR A 7 -11.66 -1.23 8.70
N LEU A 8 -11.85 -0.15 7.93
CA LEU A 8 -11.77 1.21 8.42
C LEU A 8 -12.77 1.45 9.57
N GLN A 9 -14.05 1.15 9.34
CA GLN A 9 -15.08 1.33 10.37
C GLN A 9 -14.81 0.52 11.64
N SER A 10 -14.32 -0.72 11.51
CA SER A 10 -14.07 -1.59 12.66
C SER A 10 -12.77 -1.31 13.41
N LYS A 11 -11.77 -0.66 12.78
CA LYS A 11 -10.43 -0.51 13.36
C LYS A 11 -10.01 0.93 13.61
N LEU A 12 -10.61 1.93 12.96
CA LEU A 12 -10.17 3.32 13.05
C LEU A 12 -10.08 3.84 14.49
N HIS A 13 -10.97 3.40 15.38
CA HIS A 13 -10.97 3.81 16.79
C HIS A 13 -9.75 3.33 17.60
N HIS A 14 -8.92 2.43 17.04
CA HIS A 14 -7.63 2.04 17.63
C HIS A 14 -6.46 2.94 17.20
N PHE A 15 -6.71 3.92 16.33
CA PHE A 15 -5.68 4.79 15.77
C PHE A 15 -5.95 6.24 16.16
N ASP A 16 -4.87 6.98 16.42
CA ASP A 16 -4.95 8.40 16.76
C ASP A 16 -5.44 9.27 15.59
N SER A 17 -5.36 8.77 14.35
CA SER A 17 -5.78 9.48 13.16
C SER A 17 -6.11 8.54 11.99
N VAL A 18 -6.80 9.07 10.98
CA VAL A 18 -6.98 8.38 9.70
C VAL A 18 -5.63 8.12 9.02
N ALA A 19 -4.68 9.05 9.12
CA ALA A 19 -3.37 8.90 8.50
C ALA A 19 -2.60 7.70 9.07
N SER A 20 -2.59 7.53 10.40
CA SER A 20 -1.94 6.39 11.04
C SER A 20 -2.64 5.07 10.73
N PHE A 21 -3.98 5.06 10.60
CA PHE A 21 -4.70 3.89 10.09
C PHE A 21 -4.27 3.53 8.66
N ILE A 22 -4.20 4.51 7.75
CA ILE A 22 -3.82 4.29 6.35
C ILE A 22 -2.38 3.76 6.27
N GLN A 23 -1.46 4.34 7.03
CA GLN A 23 -0.09 3.87 7.11
C GLN A 23 -0.05 2.39 7.53
N TRP A 24 -0.70 2.02 8.64
CA TRP A 24 -0.77 0.64 9.08
C TRP A 24 -1.39 -0.30 8.04
N TYR A 25 -2.49 0.12 7.41
CA TYR A 25 -3.20 -0.70 6.42
C TYR A 25 -2.33 -1.01 5.20
N ASN A 26 -1.50 -0.06 4.77
CA ASN A 26 -0.69 -0.13 3.57
C ASN A 26 0.70 -0.73 3.80
N SER A 27 1.32 -0.49 4.96
CA SER A 27 2.73 -0.83 5.19
C SER A 27 2.98 -1.93 6.24
N VAL A 28 1.95 -2.33 7.00
CA VAL A 28 2.09 -3.32 8.09
C VAL A 28 1.17 -4.51 7.92
N ARG A 29 -0.07 -4.26 7.48
CA ARG A 29 -1.09 -5.31 7.36
C ARG A 29 -0.87 -6.15 6.11
N TYR A 30 -0.61 -7.45 6.28
CA TYR A 30 -0.64 -8.44 5.20
C TYR A 30 -2.07 -8.78 4.78
N HIS A 31 -2.29 -9.00 3.49
CA HIS A 31 -3.62 -9.31 2.94
C HIS A 31 -3.62 -10.65 2.23
N MET A 32 -4.57 -11.53 2.57
CA MET A 32 -4.69 -12.84 1.91
C MET A 32 -4.91 -12.73 0.39
N SER A 33 -5.56 -11.67 -0.07
CA SER A 33 -5.77 -11.39 -1.50
C SER A 33 -4.52 -10.93 -2.24
N LEU A 34 -3.41 -10.69 -1.52
CA LEU A 34 -2.12 -10.28 -2.05
C LEU A 34 -1.08 -11.40 -1.88
N GLU A 35 -1.53 -12.65 -1.93
CA GLU A 35 -0.62 -13.79 -2.01
C GLU A 35 0.17 -13.75 -3.32
N PHE A 36 1.48 -13.96 -3.22
CA PHE A 36 2.41 -14.07 -4.33
C PHE A 36 3.54 -15.05 -3.98
N ASN A 37 3.67 -16.11 -4.76
CA ASN A 37 4.72 -17.14 -4.63
C ASN A 37 4.83 -17.78 -3.23
N GLY A 38 3.71 -18.01 -2.56
CA GLY A 38 3.61 -18.61 -1.24
C GLY A 38 3.76 -17.61 -0.08
N PHE A 39 3.90 -16.32 -0.35
CA PHE A 39 4.02 -15.26 0.66
C PHE A 39 2.88 -14.26 0.53
N TYR A 40 2.45 -13.70 1.65
CA TYR A 40 1.47 -12.61 1.65
C TYR A 40 2.18 -11.27 1.66
N GLU A 41 1.70 -10.35 0.85
CA GLU A 41 2.22 -8.99 0.78
C GLU A 41 1.32 -7.99 1.50
N THR A 42 1.91 -6.89 1.90
CA THR A 42 1.24 -5.63 2.21
C THR A 42 0.82 -4.93 0.90
N PRO A 43 -0.13 -3.98 0.94
CA PRO A 43 -0.52 -3.21 -0.24
C PRO A 43 0.65 -2.46 -0.87
N ASP A 44 1.55 -1.91 -0.05
CA ASP A 44 2.74 -1.20 -0.55
C ASP A 44 3.68 -2.14 -1.31
N GLU A 45 3.98 -3.31 -0.76
CA GLU A 45 4.80 -4.33 -1.44
C GLU A 45 4.17 -4.78 -2.76
N ALA A 46 2.87 -5.07 -2.74
CA ALA A 46 2.15 -5.48 -3.94
C ALA A 46 2.07 -4.36 -4.98
N PHE A 47 2.00 -3.09 -4.56
CA PHE A 47 2.06 -1.94 -5.44
C PHE A 47 3.43 -1.84 -6.10
N GLN A 48 4.52 -1.86 -5.32
CA GLN A 48 5.88 -1.79 -5.84
C GLN A 48 6.19 -2.91 -6.83
N ARG A 49 5.76 -4.14 -6.53
CA ARG A 49 5.94 -5.29 -7.43
C ARG A 49 5.17 -5.15 -8.75
N LYS A 50 3.99 -4.52 -8.72
CA LYS A 50 3.12 -4.35 -9.89
C LYS A 50 3.44 -3.09 -10.69
N LEU A 51 4.33 -2.22 -10.20
CA LEU A 51 4.76 -1.05 -10.95
C LEU A 51 5.45 -1.50 -12.24
N PRO A 52 4.96 -1.05 -13.41
CA PRO A 52 5.63 -1.28 -14.67
C PRO A 52 7.02 -0.62 -14.68
N PRO A 53 8.05 -1.25 -15.29
CA PRO A 53 9.38 -0.67 -15.41
C PRO A 53 9.38 0.74 -16.03
N GLU A 54 8.44 1.02 -16.93
CA GLU A 54 8.29 2.30 -17.61
C GLU A 54 7.87 3.42 -16.64
N GLN A 55 7.05 3.09 -15.62
CA GLN A 55 6.63 4.05 -14.59
C GLN A 55 7.75 4.36 -13.60
N LEU A 56 8.64 3.39 -13.33
CA LEU A 56 9.83 3.61 -12.51
C LEU A 56 10.80 4.55 -13.21
N LEU A 57 11.02 4.37 -14.51
CA LEU A 57 11.91 5.23 -15.30
C LEU A 57 11.39 6.67 -15.39
N GLY A 58 10.08 6.84 -15.64
CA GLY A 58 9.44 8.16 -15.67
C GLY A 58 9.54 8.89 -14.33
N SER A 59 9.22 8.19 -13.23
CA SER A 59 9.32 8.74 -11.87
C SER A 59 10.76 9.12 -11.50
N ALA A 60 11.74 8.29 -11.88
CA ALA A 60 13.15 8.58 -11.63
C ALA A 60 13.61 9.84 -12.39
N LEU A 61 13.28 9.97 -13.67
CA LEU A 61 13.62 11.15 -14.48
C LEU A 61 12.98 12.43 -13.93
N GLU A 62 11.74 12.36 -13.46
CA GLU A 62 11.05 13.50 -12.84
C GLU A 62 11.74 13.96 -11.55
N VAL A 63 12.15 13.02 -10.68
CA VAL A 63 12.92 13.33 -9.48
C VAL A 63 14.26 13.96 -9.85
N PHE A 64 15.00 13.42 -10.82
CA PHE A 64 16.28 13.99 -11.25
C PHE A 64 16.16 15.38 -11.87
N HIS A 65 15.05 15.70 -12.54
CA HIS A 65 14.84 17.04 -13.12
C HIS A 65 14.38 18.09 -12.09
N ASN A 66 13.75 17.68 -10.99
CA ASN A 66 13.29 18.56 -9.92
C ASN A 66 14.21 18.57 -8.68
N SER A 67 15.41 17.97 -8.75
CA SER A 67 16.41 17.93 -7.67
C SER A 67 17.61 18.84 -7.93
#